data_AF-A0A813BPH7-F1
#
_entry.id   AF-A0A813BPH7-F1
#
_cell.length_a   1.000
_cell.length_b   1.000
_cell.length_c   1.000
_cell.angle_alpha   90.00
_cell.angle_beta   90.00
_cell.angle_gamma   90.00
#
_symmetry.space_group_name_H-M   'P 1'
#
loop_
_entity.id
_entity.type
_entity.pdbx_description
1 polymer ?
#
loop_
_entity_poly.entity_id
_entity_poly.type
_entity_poly.pdbx_seq_one_letter_code
_entity_poly.pdbx_strand_id
1 'polypeptide(L)'
;MCATIEPARRRCFRYLLLTLLASPAAQGDWLAENDECQDGTCALQALQLSGKKRYEDGPHPALCDTAIVEETCTGVNKLTTEYYNSTTDRSTQVVHAAELSEQMMVSRRSIREFLQGLGLKNKEDDPKALARKAFAVDCVELCAAVVDSIPSARRPPTSDIACYIPHGQTKAICDIDVSDTALGASTRSTLEDDLPAEQVYGEGSQELAKRDEANTDVAKYKELLANQMATTPDDLAVLDALNYPEATADAIRVAIANLFRIYPLNNIQVSSASSATSLLETARANWQDQVQKNAIRAQAYMATATRSIATAKADDELARWFGKDDVPTKKEVRRLLNQVDQLLSNVEYVYPGSQCTENRFAYVIPSPPHNMNERGQYLFYLCDKYMNVDSAEQVETLVHEGSHHRMSLRDDVCLEGSGSDCRVAYGRIACQSLAAKDPKSALLNADNFAFFVNDVQPNPQLPKCPTTKRCTADPTCACDKGLYQKEVKTTTGAVCYQCSKDKPVSNGKKKKKRVSADGLCDTTNTGGTCKLFLCSRTRGPTSCSGGQCVCNAGLCAEDGYCMPPRAGVLGSGPDPSQEGCDVNTGGSCKFLWCWHGRGPTVCKDGQCICREGYCSEDGNCKPQLA
;
A
#
# COMPACT_ATOMS: atom_id res chain seq x y z
N MET A 1 -35.55 -49.05 34.65
CA MET A 1 -36.74 -48.55 35.37
C MET A 1 -37.54 -47.69 34.39
N CYS A 2 -38.79 -48.09 34.16
CA CYS A 2 -39.87 -47.46 33.37
C CYS A 2 -40.03 -45.95 33.68
N ALA A 3 -40.66 -45.10 32.88
CA ALA A 3 -41.21 -45.11 31.52
C ALA A 3 -41.60 -43.65 31.20
N THR A 4 -41.77 -43.40 29.91
CA THR A 4 -42.43 -42.28 29.21
C THR A 4 -43.60 -41.57 29.92
N ILE A 5 -43.79 -40.26 29.63
CA ILE A 5 -45.02 -39.64 29.04
C ILE A 5 -44.86 -38.09 28.96
N GLU A 6 -45.05 -37.54 27.76
CA GLU A 6 -45.40 -36.14 27.41
C GLU A 6 -46.90 -36.09 27.04
N PRO A 7 -47.54 -34.96 26.64
CA PRO A 7 -47.50 -33.55 27.11
C PRO A 7 -48.94 -32.95 27.23
N ALA A 8 -49.10 -31.68 27.67
CA ALA A 8 -50.06 -30.71 27.08
C ALA A 8 -50.32 -29.42 27.91
N ARG A 9 -50.20 -28.28 27.20
CA ARG A 9 -51.05 -27.06 27.18
C ARG A 9 -51.27 -26.23 28.47
N ARG A 10 -50.89 -24.94 28.41
CA ARG A 10 -51.56 -23.73 28.99
C ARG A 10 -50.93 -22.49 28.32
N ARG A 11 -51.57 -21.82 27.36
CA ARG A 11 -52.53 -20.69 27.47
C ARG A 11 -52.21 -19.64 28.55
N CYS A 12 -51.84 -18.46 28.04
CA CYS A 12 -52.22 -17.10 28.43
C CYS A 12 -52.19 -16.71 29.93
N PHE A 13 -51.27 -15.81 30.29
CA PHE A 13 -51.51 -14.82 31.34
C PHE A 13 -51.09 -13.44 30.86
N ARG A 14 -52.08 -12.55 30.73
CA ARG A 14 -51.93 -11.08 30.75
C ARG A 14 -51.68 -10.67 32.21
N TYR A 15 -50.72 -9.78 32.43
CA TYR A 15 -50.77 -8.86 33.56
C TYR A 15 -50.58 -7.43 33.03
N LEU A 16 -51.50 -6.57 33.46
CA LEU A 16 -51.53 -5.13 33.27
C LEU A 16 -51.36 -4.51 34.67
N LEU A 17 -50.85 -3.27 34.68
CA LEU A 17 -50.94 -2.21 35.70
C LEU A 17 -49.68 -1.82 36.53
N LEU A 18 -49.05 -0.75 36.04
CA LEU A 18 -48.86 0.59 36.66
C LEU A 18 -48.00 0.77 37.95
N THR A 19 -46.92 1.55 37.81
CA THR A 19 -46.69 2.91 38.38
C THR A 19 -45.37 3.46 37.82
N LEU A 20 -45.36 4.48 36.93
CA LEU A 20 -45.26 5.93 37.18
C LEU A 20 -43.98 6.40 37.89
N LEU A 21 -42.99 6.91 37.12
CA LEU A 21 -42.30 8.18 37.35
C LEU A 21 -41.87 8.77 36.00
N ALA A 22 -42.20 10.04 35.79
CA ALA A 22 -42.02 10.80 34.56
C ALA A 22 -40.76 11.68 34.60
N SER A 23 -40.14 11.90 33.44
CA SER A 23 -39.44 13.14 33.07
C SER A 23 -39.34 13.26 31.53
N PRO A 24 -39.24 14.48 30.96
CA PRO A 24 -39.93 14.79 29.72
C PRO A 24 -39.06 14.76 28.45
N ALA A 25 -39.68 14.26 27.39
CA ALA A 25 -39.74 14.74 26.01
C ALA A 25 -38.50 15.43 25.39
N ALA A 26 -37.88 14.72 24.45
CA ALA A 26 -37.49 15.27 23.15
C ALA A 26 -38.28 14.50 22.08
N GLN A 27 -39.33 15.12 21.52
CA GLN A 27 -40.10 14.59 20.40
C GLN A 27 -39.35 14.92 19.11
N GLY A 28 -38.83 13.89 18.44
CA GLY A 28 -38.52 13.91 17.03
C GLY A 28 -39.45 12.93 16.33
N ASP A 29 -40.38 13.44 15.53
CA ASP A 29 -41.26 12.66 14.67
C ASP A 29 -40.42 11.89 13.64
N TRP A 30 -40.48 10.55 13.71
CA TRP A 30 -40.13 9.68 12.60
C TRP A 30 -41.39 8.93 12.19
N LEU A 31 -41.91 9.28 11.02
CA LEU A 31 -42.94 8.52 10.33
C LEU A 31 -42.38 7.14 10.01
N ALA A 32 -43.04 6.10 10.53
CA ALA A 32 -42.83 4.72 10.16
C ALA A 32 -43.52 4.46 8.81
N GLU A 33 -42.74 4.24 7.75
CA GLU A 33 -43.20 3.52 6.57
C GLU A 33 -43.09 2.02 6.84
N ASN A 34 -44.25 1.39 7.04
CA ASN A 34 -44.40 -0.06 6.99
C ASN A 34 -44.72 -0.43 5.54
N ASP A 35 -43.76 -0.99 4.82
CA ASP A 35 -44.03 -1.83 3.65
C ASP A 35 -43.39 -3.20 3.89
N GLU A 36 -44.24 -4.19 4.18
CA GLU A 36 -43.90 -5.61 4.21
C GLU A 36 -43.60 -6.09 2.78
N CYS A 37 -42.33 -6.40 2.49
CA CYS A 37 -41.96 -7.20 1.31
C CYS A 37 -42.13 -8.70 1.63
N GLN A 38 -43.09 -9.36 1.00
CA GLN A 38 -43.35 -10.80 1.17
C GLN A 38 -42.82 -11.66 0.03
N ASP A 39 -41.81 -11.23 -0.72
CA ASP A 39 -41.31 -12.01 -1.85
C ASP A 39 -39.90 -11.50 -2.16
N GLY A 40 -38.88 -12.36 -2.05
CA GLY A 40 -37.47 -12.01 -2.18
C GLY A 40 -37.00 -11.52 -3.57
N THR A 41 -37.88 -10.87 -4.34
CA THR A 41 -37.63 -10.34 -5.69
C THR A 41 -37.33 -8.83 -5.71
N CYS A 42 -37.48 -8.11 -4.59
CA CYS A 42 -37.23 -6.65 -4.56
C CYS A 42 -35.74 -6.25 -4.58
N ALA A 43 -34.80 -7.14 -4.26
CA ALA A 43 -33.38 -6.79 -4.21
C ALA A 43 -32.78 -6.47 -5.59
N LEU A 44 -33.33 -7.03 -6.68
CA LEU A 44 -32.81 -6.80 -8.04
C LEU A 44 -33.50 -5.68 -8.82
N GLN A 45 -34.71 -5.25 -8.43
CA GLN A 45 -35.44 -4.17 -9.12
C GLN A 45 -35.35 -2.81 -8.43
N ALA A 46 -35.05 -2.75 -7.13
CA ALA A 46 -34.87 -1.48 -6.41
C ALA A 46 -33.61 -0.70 -6.84
N LEU A 47 -32.67 -1.34 -7.55
CA LEU A 47 -31.48 -0.69 -8.11
C LEU A 47 -31.76 0.15 -9.37
N GLN A 48 -32.94 0.04 -9.99
CA GLN A 48 -33.20 0.71 -11.28
C GLN A 48 -34.06 1.97 -11.22
N LEU A 49 -34.71 2.30 -10.09
CA LEU A 49 -35.71 3.38 -10.05
C LEU A 49 -35.54 4.32 -8.84
N SER A 50 -34.49 5.15 -8.85
CA SER A 50 -34.54 6.45 -8.15
C SER A 50 -33.96 7.57 -9.02
N GLY A 51 -34.84 8.48 -9.44
CA GLY A 51 -34.53 9.61 -10.31
C GLY A 51 -33.91 10.80 -9.57
N LYS A 52 -32.81 10.58 -8.86
CA LYS A 52 -31.89 11.66 -8.43
C LYS A 52 -30.70 11.66 -9.38
N LYS A 53 -30.24 12.84 -9.82
CA LYS A 53 -29.07 13.03 -10.71
C LYS A 53 -27.97 12.02 -10.35
N ARG A 54 -27.90 10.98 -11.18
CA ARG A 54 -27.12 9.77 -10.97
C ARG A 54 -25.64 10.10 -11.09
N TYR A 55 -24.84 9.56 -10.18
CA TYR A 55 -23.40 9.37 -10.36
C TYR A 55 -23.11 8.28 -11.42
N GLU A 56 -24.13 7.78 -12.15
CA GLU A 56 -24.08 6.58 -13.00
C GLU A 56 -23.38 6.75 -14.36
N ASP A 57 -22.95 7.95 -14.73
CA ASP A 57 -22.05 8.11 -15.89
C ASP A 57 -20.57 8.19 -15.46
N GLY A 58 -20.26 7.90 -14.19
CA GLY A 58 -18.90 7.77 -13.72
C GLY A 58 -18.20 6.54 -14.33
N PRO A 59 -16.88 6.57 -14.54
CA PRO A 59 -16.12 5.47 -15.15
C PRO A 59 -16.00 4.20 -14.27
N HIS A 60 -16.65 4.17 -13.09
CA HIS A 60 -16.46 3.11 -12.11
C HIS A 60 -17.59 2.07 -12.15
N PRO A 61 -17.28 0.76 -12.00
CA PRO A 61 -18.29 -0.30 -12.00
C PRO A 61 -19.26 -0.19 -10.82
N ALA A 62 -20.50 -0.64 -11.01
CA ALA A 62 -21.48 -0.71 -9.92
C ALA A 62 -21.00 -1.64 -8.77
N LEU A 63 -21.58 -1.49 -7.58
CA LEU A 63 -21.36 -2.47 -6.50
C LEU A 63 -21.82 -3.85 -7.00
N CYS A 64 -21.00 -4.88 -6.75
CA CYS A 64 -21.23 -6.23 -7.26
C CYS A 64 -21.35 -6.30 -8.79
N ASP A 65 -20.55 -5.50 -9.51
CA ASP A 65 -20.40 -5.63 -10.96
C ASP A 65 -20.08 -7.08 -11.34
N THR A 66 -20.75 -7.59 -12.37
CA THR A 66 -20.68 -9.01 -12.74
C THR A 66 -19.28 -9.45 -13.13
N ALA A 67 -18.49 -8.59 -13.78
CA ALA A 67 -17.12 -8.94 -14.19
C ALA A 67 -16.19 -9.01 -12.97
N ILE A 68 -16.35 -8.09 -12.01
CA ILE A 68 -15.60 -8.12 -10.74
C ILE A 68 -15.97 -9.38 -9.94
N VAL A 69 -17.26 -9.69 -9.81
CA VAL A 69 -17.72 -10.88 -9.08
C VAL A 69 -17.18 -12.16 -9.71
N GLU A 70 -17.23 -12.29 -11.03
CA GLU A 70 -16.71 -13.46 -11.75
C GLU A 70 -15.18 -13.60 -11.61
N GLU A 71 -14.44 -12.50 -11.74
CA GLU A 71 -12.98 -12.48 -11.54
C GLU A 71 -12.62 -12.92 -10.12
N THR A 72 -13.25 -12.30 -9.11
CA THR A 72 -12.99 -12.60 -7.70
C THR A 72 -13.35 -14.04 -7.37
N CYS A 73 -14.52 -14.51 -7.80
CA CYS A 73 -14.97 -15.87 -7.55
C CYS A 73 -14.02 -16.90 -8.17
N THR A 74 -13.64 -16.70 -9.43
CA THR A 74 -12.68 -17.56 -10.14
C THR A 74 -11.31 -17.57 -9.45
N GLY A 75 -10.85 -16.43 -8.95
CA GLY A 75 -9.59 -16.32 -8.22
C GLY A 75 -9.63 -17.08 -6.90
N VAL A 76 -10.68 -16.86 -6.10
CA VAL A 76 -10.82 -17.48 -4.77
C VAL A 76 -11.03 -18.99 -4.85
N ASN A 77 -11.86 -19.46 -5.78
CA ASN A 77 -12.14 -20.89 -5.98
C ASN A 77 -10.86 -21.70 -6.30
N LYS A 78 -9.86 -21.09 -6.95
CA LYS A 78 -8.58 -21.73 -7.30
C LYS A 78 -7.61 -21.91 -6.13
N LEU A 79 -7.89 -21.35 -4.96
CA LEU A 79 -6.91 -21.23 -3.87
C LEU A 79 -6.66 -22.49 -3.06
N THR A 80 -7.59 -23.44 -3.02
CA THR A 80 -7.53 -24.50 -2.00
C THR A 80 -7.14 -25.85 -2.55
N THR A 81 -6.42 -26.58 -1.69
CA THR A 81 -6.08 -27.99 -1.87
C THR A 81 -7.20 -28.92 -1.44
N GLU A 82 -8.19 -28.42 -0.69
CA GLU A 82 -9.34 -29.19 -0.21
C GLU A 82 -10.42 -29.26 -1.28
N TYR A 83 -10.08 -29.98 -2.34
CA TYR A 83 -11.04 -30.39 -3.35
C TYR A 83 -11.94 -31.46 -2.75
N TYR A 84 -13.21 -31.14 -2.51
CA TYR A 84 -14.21 -32.11 -2.08
C TYR A 84 -14.56 -33.10 -3.20
N ASN A 85 -14.11 -32.82 -4.44
CA ASN A 85 -14.45 -33.52 -5.66
C ASN A 85 -15.98 -33.59 -5.88
N SER A 86 -16.68 -32.56 -5.41
CA SER A 86 -18.11 -32.39 -5.63
C SER A 86 -18.37 -31.76 -7.00
N THR A 87 -19.63 -31.79 -7.44
CA THR A 87 -20.00 -31.06 -8.67
C THR A 87 -19.92 -29.55 -8.45
N THR A 88 -20.19 -29.10 -7.21
CA THR A 88 -20.08 -27.72 -6.73
C THR A 88 -18.67 -27.15 -6.93
N ASP A 89 -17.62 -27.94 -6.62
CA ASP A 89 -16.22 -27.52 -6.77
C ASP A 89 -15.82 -27.17 -8.22
N ARG A 90 -16.61 -27.60 -9.22
CA ARG A 90 -16.34 -27.31 -10.64
C ARG A 90 -16.96 -25.99 -11.11
N SER A 91 -17.83 -25.40 -10.29
CA SER A 91 -18.49 -24.14 -10.62
C SER A 91 -17.60 -22.97 -10.24
N THR A 92 -17.23 -22.14 -11.23
CA THR A 92 -16.50 -20.88 -10.99
C THR A 92 -17.39 -19.78 -10.41
N GLN A 93 -18.68 -20.05 -10.20
CA GLN A 93 -19.66 -19.11 -9.64
C GLN A 93 -19.94 -19.39 -8.16
N VAL A 94 -19.33 -20.43 -7.58
CA VAL A 94 -19.52 -20.82 -6.20
C VAL A 94 -18.17 -20.79 -5.48
N VAL A 95 -18.20 -20.35 -4.22
CA VAL A 95 -17.05 -20.45 -3.31
C VAL A 95 -17.45 -21.12 -2.01
N HIS A 96 -16.58 -21.96 -1.49
CA HIS A 96 -16.71 -22.60 -0.20
C HIS A 96 -16.13 -21.72 0.91
N ALA A 97 -16.68 -21.88 2.11
CA ALA A 97 -16.15 -21.28 3.33
C ALA A 97 -14.68 -21.64 3.57
N ALA A 98 -14.21 -22.78 3.04
CA ALA A 98 -12.81 -23.17 3.06
C ALA A 98 -11.94 -22.23 2.19
N GLU A 99 -12.36 -21.90 0.97
CA GLU A 99 -11.61 -20.98 0.10
C GLU A 99 -11.58 -19.56 0.65
N LEU A 100 -12.70 -19.09 1.18
CA LEU A 100 -12.78 -17.80 1.86
C LEU A 100 -11.89 -17.77 3.13
N SER A 101 -11.88 -18.85 3.90
CA SER A 101 -11.00 -19.03 5.08
C SER A 101 -9.52 -18.99 4.69
N GLU A 102 -9.13 -19.66 3.62
CA GLU A 102 -7.76 -19.64 3.09
C GLU A 102 -7.37 -18.28 2.49
N GLN A 103 -8.32 -17.57 1.88
CA GLN A 103 -8.03 -16.26 1.29
C GLN A 103 -7.85 -15.18 2.34
N MET A 104 -8.72 -15.16 3.37
CA MET A 104 -8.72 -14.16 4.43
C MET A 104 -7.86 -14.56 5.64
N MET A 105 -7.39 -15.82 5.67
CA MET A 105 -6.64 -16.38 6.79
C MET A 105 -7.43 -16.26 8.11
N VAL A 106 -8.71 -16.65 8.05
CA VAL A 106 -9.69 -16.63 9.15
C VAL A 106 -10.24 -18.02 9.35
N SER A 107 -10.62 -18.38 10.58
CA SER A 107 -11.20 -19.70 10.88
C SER A 107 -12.40 -20.03 9.98
N ARG A 108 -12.45 -21.28 9.49
CA ARG A 108 -13.60 -21.79 8.70
C ARG A 108 -14.92 -21.70 9.46
N ARG A 109 -14.84 -21.80 10.79
CA ARG A 109 -16.00 -21.67 11.67
C ARG A 109 -16.56 -20.26 11.59
N SER A 110 -15.71 -19.26 11.80
CA SER A 110 -16.05 -17.83 11.70
C SER A 110 -16.68 -17.50 10.35
N ILE A 111 -16.08 -17.97 9.24
CA ILE A 111 -16.64 -17.76 7.90
C ILE A 111 -18.03 -18.40 7.77
N ARG A 112 -18.19 -19.67 8.16
CA ARG A 112 -19.49 -20.35 8.04
C ARG A 112 -20.57 -19.68 8.89
N GLU A 113 -20.26 -19.32 10.13
CA GLU A 113 -21.20 -18.62 11.02
C GLU A 113 -21.60 -17.25 10.44
N PHE A 114 -20.64 -16.52 9.84
CA PHE A 114 -20.92 -15.27 9.14
C PHE A 114 -21.85 -15.48 7.93
N LEU A 115 -21.55 -16.43 7.04
CA LEU A 115 -22.36 -16.72 5.85
C LEU A 115 -23.79 -17.13 6.23
N GLN A 116 -23.93 -17.93 7.28
CA GLN A 116 -25.24 -18.31 7.84
C GLN A 116 -25.96 -17.11 8.45
N GLY A 117 -25.25 -16.21 9.12
CA GLY A 117 -25.78 -14.97 9.67
C GLY A 117 -26.31 -14.00 8.61
N LEU A 118 -25.75 -14.05 7.38
CA LEU A 118 -26.29 -13.35 6.21
C LEU A 118 -27.52 -14.03 5.59
N GLY A 119 -27.91 -15.22 6.06
CA GLY A 119 -29.04 -15.98 5.51
C GLY A 119 -28.73 -16.68 4.18
N LEU A 120 -27.46 -16.80 3.80
CA LEU A 120 -27.05 -17.51 2.58
C LEU A 120 -27.31 -19.01 2.73
N LYS A 121 -27.80 -19.63 1.65
CA LYS A 121 -28.07 -21.08 1.62
C LYS A 121 -26.83 -21.84 1.17
N ASN A 122 -26.57 -22.97 1.82
CA ASN A 122 -25.50 -23.88 1.39
C ASN A 122 -25.83 -24.45 0.00
N LYS A 123 -24.95 -24.21 -0.98
CA LYS A 123 -25.03 -24.74 -2.34
C LYS A 123 -24.34 -26.10 -2.49
N GLU A 124 -23.59 -26.55 -1.49
CA GLU A 124 -22.99 -27.89 -1.51
C GLU A 124 -24.05 -28.97 -1.31
N ASP A 125 -24.07 -29.96 -2.20
CA ASP A 125 -25.02 -31.05 -2.23
C ASP A 125 -24.37 -32.44 -2.09
N ASP A 126 -23.03 -32.53 -2.19
CA ASP A 126 -22.34 -33.80 -2.01
C ASP A 126 -22.39 -34.28 -0.55
N PRO A 127 -22.92 -35.48 -0.27
CA PRO A 127 -23.07 -35.96 1.09
C PRO A 127 -21.76 -36.10 1.87
N LYS A 128 -20.63 -36.38 1.19
CA LYS A 128 -19.32 -36.52 1.85
C LYS A 128 -18.74 -35.15 2.20
N ALA A 129 -18.88 -34.17 1.31
CA ALA A 129 -18.52 -32.78 1.56
C ALA A 129 -19.34 -32.23 2.75
N LEU A 130 -20.66 -32.45 2.74
CA LEU A 130 -21.56 -32.06 3.83
C LEU A 130 -21.20 -32.74 5.16
N ALA A 131 -20.82 -34.01 5.15
CA ALA A 131 -20.35 -34.71 6.36
C ALA A 131 -19.08 -34.07 6.95
N ARG A 132 -18.26 -33.43 6.12
CA ARG A 132 -17.10 -32.61 6.52
C ARG A 132 -17.45 -31.15 6.85
N LYS A 133 -18.75 -30.83 6.90
CA LYS A 133 -19.29 -29.49 7.16
C LYS A 133 -18.91 -28.46 6.08
N ALA A 134 -18.74 -28.90 4.84
CA ALA A 134 -18.58 -28.01 3.68
C ALA A 134 -19.80 -27.08 3.56
N PHE A 135 -19.52 -25.81 3.28
CA PHE A 135 -20.53 -24.78 3.12
C PHE A 135 -20.14 -23.90 1.94
N ALA A 136 -20.91 -23.95 0.87
CA ALA A 136 -20.66 -23.25 -0.37
C ALA A 136 -21.76 -22.21 -0.65
N VAL A 137 -21.40 -21.09 -1.27
CA VAL A 137 -22.34 -20.01 -1.60
C VAL A 137 -22.10 -19.52 -3.02
N ASP A 138 -23.17 -19.07 -3.67
CA ASP A 138 -23.07 -18.40 -4.97
C ASP A 138 -22.41 -17.02 -4.78
N CYS A 139 -21.46 -16.67 -5.65
CA CYS A 139 -20.66 -15.46 -5.51
C CYS A 139 -21.46 -14.17 -5.73
N VAL A 140 -22.48 -14.20 -6.59
CA VAL A 140 -23.37 -13.04 -6.80
C VAL A 140 -24.24 -12.84 -5.56
N GLU A 141 -24.82 -13.91 -5.03
CA GLU A 141 -25.58 -13.89 -3.77
C GLU A 141 -24.71 -13.42 -2.60
N LEU A 142 -23.46 -13.90 -2.52
CA LEU A 142 -22.49 -13.51 -1.49
C LEU A 142 -22.18 -12.01 -1.55
N CYS A 143 -21.82 -11.48 -2.73
CA CYS A 143 -21.50 -10.07 -2.88
C CYS A 143 -22.70 -9.20 -2.48
N ALA A 144 -23.90 -9.51 -3.00
CA ALA A 144 -25.11 -8.75 -2.69
C ALA A 144 -25.43 -8.77 -1.19
N ALA A 145 -25.40 -9.94 -0.54
CA ALA A 145 -25.67 -10.07 0.88
C ALA A 145 -24.64 -9.33 1.76
N VAL A 146 -23.36 -9.35 1.37
CA VAL A 146 -22.32 -8.58 2.06
C VAL A 146 -22.57 -7.09 1.91
N VAL A 147 -22.85 -6.60 0.70
CA VAL A 147 -23.17 -5.19 0.43
C VAL A 147 -24.37 -4.74 1.26
N ASP A 148 -25.43 -5.53 1.29
CA ASP A 148 -26.64 -5.22 2.04
C ASP A 148 -26.39 -5.20 3.55
N SER A 149 -25.47 -6.01 4.04
CA SER A 149 -25.06 -6.02 5.45
C SER A 149 -24.20 -4.82 5.87
N ILE A 150 -23.63 -4.06 4.91
CA ILE A 150 -22.88 -2.83 5.19
C ILE A 150 -23.87 -1.69 5.47
N PRO A 151 -23.77 -1.01 6.64
CA PRO A 151 -24.59 0.16 6.92
C PRO A 151 -24.47 1.20 5.80
N SER A 152 -25.59 1.79 5.37
CA SER A 152 -25.61 2.74 4.24
C SER A 152 -24.64 3.91 4.41
N ALA A 153 -24.42 4.38 5.64
CA ALA A 153 -23.45 5.44 5.96
C ALA A 153 -21.97 5.04 5.77
N ARG A 154 -21.67 3.73 5.72
CA ARG A 154 -20.33 3.18 5.47
C ARG A 154 -20.18 2.61 4.06
N ARG A 155 -21.25 2.53 3.27
CA ARG A 155 -21.26 1.90 1.95
C ARG A 155 -20.72 2.88 0.90
N PRO A 156 -19.71 2.52 0.09
CA PRO A 156 -19.29 3.35 -1.01
C PRO A 156 -20.36 3.40 -2.11
N PRO A 157 -20.36 4.43 -2.98
CA PRO A 157 -21.38 4.57 -4.03
C PRO A 157 -21.23 3.53 -5.15
N THR A 158 -20.01 3.11 -5.47
CA THR A 158 -19.66 2.19 -6.57
C THR A 158 -18.48 1.31 -6.14
N SER A 159 -18.17 0.26 -6.92
CA SER A 159 -16.90 -0.45 -6.77
C SER A 159 -15.76 0.50 -7.13
N ASP A 160 -14.55 0.22 -6.65
CA ASP A 160 -13.34 1.03 -6.90
C ASP A 160 -13.35 2.47 -6.38
N ILE A 161 -14.40 2.88 -5.68
CA ILE A 161 -14.45 4.15 -4.96
C ILE A 161 -14.45 3.86 -3.48
N ALA A 162 -13.56 4.53 -2.75
CA ALA A 162 -13.52 4.49 -1.30
C ALA A 162 -13.90 5.84 -0.70
N CYS A 163 -14.32 5.80 0.57
CA CYS A 163 -14.79 6.97 1.31
C CYS A 163 -13.96 7.23 2.56
N TYR A 164 -13.86 8.50 2.96
CA TYR A 164 -13.22 8.94 4.20
C TYR A 164 -14.07 10.03 4.88
N ILE A 165 -13.82 10.32 6.16
CA ILE A 165 -14.48 11.44 6.86
C ILE A 165 -13.43 12.54 7.07
N PRO A 166 -13.51 13.65 6.30
CA PRO A 166 -12.57 14.74 6.47
C PRO A 166 -12.51 15.21 7.93
N HIS A 167 -11.32 15.61 8.37
CA HIS A 167 -11.11 16.02 9.75
C HIS A 167 -12.03 17.19 10.13
N GLY A 168 -12.72 17.04 11.27
CA GLY A 168 -13.71 18.02 11.74
C GLY A 168 -15.07 17.96 11.04
N GLN A 169 -15.29 17.01 10.12
CA GLN A 169 -16.58 16.78 9.47
C GLN A 169 -17.26 15.51 10.01
N THR A 170 -18.56 15.38 9.78
CA THR A 170 -19.35 14.19 10.14
C THR A 170 -19.83 13.41 8.92
N LYS A 171 -19.72 14.01 7.73
CA LYS A 171 -20.18 13.43 6.47
C LYS A 171 -19.00 12.83 5.71
N ALA A 172 -19.16 11.59 5.27
CA ALA A 172 -18.17 10.95 4.42
C ALA A 172 -18.10 11.59 3.02
N ILE A 173 -16.89 11.68 2.48
CA ILE A 173 -16.60 12.02 1.08
C ILE A 173 -16.09 10.76 0.39
N CYS A 174 -16.65 10.44 -0.76
CA CYS A 174 -16.34 9.24 -1.55
C CYS A 174 -15.72 9.65 -2.88
N ASP A 175 -14.45 10.08 -2.85
CA ASP A 175 -13.72 10.63 -3.99
C ASP A 175 -12.37 9.93 -4.24
N ILE A 176 -12.08 8.84 -3.52
CA ILE A 176 -10.82 8.12 -3.62
C ILE A 176 -10.98 7.01 -4.66
N ASP A 177 -10.44 7.22 -5.86
CA ASP A 177 -10.32 6.18 -6.88
C ASP A 177 -9.24 5.17 -6.46
N VAL A 178 -9.69 3.96 -6.21
CA VAL A 178 -8.87 2.79 -5.85
C VAL A 178 -9.02 1.66 -6.87
N SER A 179 -9.39 2.00 -8.11
CA SER A 179 -9.36 1.07 -9.24
C SER A 179 -7.95 0.59 -9.53
N ASP A 180 -7.82 -0.60 -10.13
CA ASP A 180 -6.53 -1.14 -10.57
C ASP A 180 -5.73 -0.13 -11.42
N THR A 181 -6.41 0.68 -12.23
CA THR A 181 -5.79 1.76 -13.02
C THR A 181 -5.24 2.87 -12.14
N ALA A 182 -6.00 3.36 -11.16
CA ALA A 182 -5.55 4.43 -10.27
C ALA A 182 -4.43 3.99 -9.31
N LEU A 183 -4.53 2.78 -8.74
CA LEU A 183 -3.49 2.22 -7.90
C LEU A 183 -2.20 1.99 -8.70
N GLY A 184 -2.30 1.48 -9.93
CA GLY A 184 -1.16 1.30 -10.82
C GLY A 184 -0.53 2.60 -11.32
N ALA A 185 -1.32 3.66 -11.52
CA ALA A 185 -0.85 4.94 -12.01
C ALA A 185 -0.06 5.75 -10.98
N SER A 186 -0.23 5.45 -9.68
CA SER A 186 0.60 6.02 -8.65
C SER A 186 2.05 5.61 -8.92
N THR A 187 2.89 6.61 -9.21
CA THR A 187 4.29 6.40 -9.59
C THR A 187 4.92 5.40 -8.63
N ARG A 188 5.37 4.25 -9.17
CA ARG A 188 6.26 3.36 -8.41
C ARG A 188 7.36 4.24 -7.85
N SER A 189 7.49 4.27 -6.52
CA SER A 189 8.49 5.11 -5.86
C SER A 189 9.82 4.92 -6.60
N THR A 190 10.33 6.02 -7.15
CA THR A 190 11.59 6.04 -7.89
C THR A 190 12.79 6.01 -6.95
N LEU A 191 12.60 5.70 -5.66
CA LEU A 191 13.66 5.37 -4.73
C LEU A 191 14.32 4.04 -5.14
N GLU A 192 15.02 4.07 -6.28
CA GLU A 192 16.16 3.20 -6.54
C GLU A 192 17.42 3.72 -5.82
N ASP A 193 17.37 4.90 -5.19
CA ASP A 193 18.51 5.49 -4.50
C ASP A 193 18.55 5.09 -3.02
N ASP A 194 19.57 4.28 -2.70
CA ASP A 194 20.06 3.93 -1.37
C ASP A 194 20.35 5.18 -0.52
N LEU A 195 19.33 5.79 0.10
CA LEU A 195 19.59 6.56 1.31
C LEU A 195 20.18 5.58 2.34
N PRO A 196 21.28 5.93 3.05
CA PRO A 196 21.87 5.06 4.06
C PRO A 196 20.82 4.78 5.13
N ALA A 197 20.26 3.58 5.05
CA ALA A 197 18.98 3.28 5.65
C ALA A 197 19.01 3.11 7.18
N GLU A 198 20.20 3.09 7.76
CA GLU A 198 20.43 3.10 9.22
C GLU A 198 19.78 4.30 9.95
N GLN A 199 19.33 5.34 9.23
CA GLN A 199 18.68 6.52 9.84
C GLN A 199 17.19 6.69 9.57
N VAL A 200 16.58 5.85 8.71
CA VAL A 200 15.27 6.18 8.11
C VAL A 200 14.07 5.53 8.82
N TYR A 201 14.25 4.35 9.40
CA TYR A 201 13.20 3.65 10.17
C TYR A 201 13.66 3.30 11.59
N GLY A 202 14.80 3.85 12.02
CA GLY A 202 15.53 3.38 13.20
C GLY A 202 14.64 3.12 14.41
N GLU A 203 14.73 1.92 14.97
CA GLU A 203 13.97 1.46 16.12
C GLU A 203 13.99 2.49 17.25
N GLY A 204 12.81 3.02 17.55
CA GLY A 204 12.53 3.68 18.83
C GLY A 204 12.59 2.67 19.95
N SER A 205 13.81 2.42 20.45
CA SER A 205 14.17 1.66 21.66
C SER A 205 14.29 0.13 21.53
N GLN A 206 15.55 -0.32 21.49
CA GLN A 206 15.97 -1.67 21.93
C GLN A 206 15.45 -2.05 23.33
N GLU A 207 14.92 -1.08 24.09
CA GLU A 207 14.31 -1.30 25.41
C GLU A 207 12.89 -1.86 25.34
N LEU A 208 12.11 -1.56 24.28
CA LEU A 208 10.78 -2.12 24.08
C LEU A 208 10.83 -3.55 23.51
N ALA A 209 11.77 -3.83 22.59
CA ALA A 209 11.95 -5.18 22.03
C ALA A 209 12.25 -6.24 23.11
N LYS A 210 12.98 -5.89 24.17
CA LYS A 210 13.26 -6.79 25.30
C LYS A 210 12.04 -7.19 26.13
N ARG A 211 10.92 -6.47 26.03
CA ARG A 211 9.68 -6.81 26.74
C ARG A 211 8.83 -7.84 25.99
N ASP A 212 8.99 -7.96 24.67
CA ASP A 212 8.17 -8.83 23.83
C ASP A 212 8.63 -10.29 23.85
N GLU A 213 9.91 -10.55 24.14
CA GLU A 213 10.46 -11.90 24.32
C GLU A 213 9.82 -12.67 25.49
N ALA A 214 9.13 -11.99 26.41
CA ALA A 214 8.43 -12.65 27.52
C ALA A 214 7.12 -13.34 27.09
N ASN A 215 6.66 -13.17 25.83
CA ASN A 215 5.45 -13.83 25.34
C ASN A 215 5.77 -15.18 24.67
N THR A 216 5.52 -16.27 25.39
CA THR A 216 5.85 -17.64 24.96
C THR A 216 5.21 -18.03 23.62
N ASP A 217 4.02 -17.52 23.30
CA ASP A 217 3.29 -17.91 22.09
C ASP A 217 3.91 -17.28 20.83
N VAL A 218 4.39 -16.05 20.93
CA VAL A 218 5.07 -15.34 19.84
C VAL A 218 6.43 -15.97 19.55
N ALA A 219 7.22 -16.24 20.61
CA ALA A 219 8.50 -16.90 20.48
C ALA A 219 8.34 -18.30 19.85
N LYS A 220 7.35 -19.07 20.32
CA LYS A 220 7.00 -20.38 19.76
C LYS A 220 6.59 -20.28 18.29
N TYR A 221 5.82 -19.26 17.91
CA TYR A 221 5.44 -19.07 16.51
C TYR A 221 6.64 -18.74 15.61
N LYS A 222 7.50 -17.81 16.03
CA LYS A 222 8.74 -17.49 15.31
C LYS A 222 9.62 -18.73 15.15
N GLU A 223 9.73 -19.56 16.19
CA GLU A 223 10.44 -20.84 16.14
C GLU A 223 9.81 -21.83 15.14
N LEU A 224 8.48 -21.99 15.16
CA LEU A 224 7.77 -22.88 14.25
C LEU A 224 7.89 -22.44 12.78
N LEU A 225 7.81 -21.14 12.51
CA LEU A 225 8.07 -20.56 11.19
C LEU A 225 9.51 -20.80 10.73
N ALA A 226 10.49 -20.52 11.59
CA ALA A 226 11.91 -20.68 11.27
C ALA A 226 12.26 -22.14 10.94
N ASN A 227 11.70 -23.07 11.71
CA ASN A 227 11.98 -24.50 11.56
C ASN A 227 11.18 -25.17 10.44
N GLN A 228 10.14 -24.51 9.89
CA GLN A 228 9.26 -25.06 8.85
C GLN A 228 8.71 -26.47 9.16
N MET A 229 8.68 -26.85 10.43
CA MET A 229 8.32 -28.19 10.88
C MET A 229 7.52 -28.08 12.17
N ALA A 230 6.19 -28.03 12.04
CA ALA A 230 5.34 -28.49 13.13
C ALA A 230 5.43 -30.02 13.17
N THR A 231 6.19 -30.52 14.14
CA THR A 231 6.45 -31.97 14.26
C THR A 231 5.44 -32.66 15.18
N THR A 232 4.69 -31.89 15.97
CA THR A 232 3.69 -32.41 16.90
C THR A 232 2.27 -31.96 16.52
N PRO A 233 1.23 -32.74 16.87
CA PRO A 233 -0.16 -32.31 16.72
C PRO A 233 -0.48 -30.99 17.43
N ASP A 234 0.16 -30.73 18.58
CA ASP A 234 -0.03 -29.50 19.34
C ASP A 234 0.57 -28.28 18.60
N ASP A 235 1.74 -28.45 17.98
CA ASP A 235 2.34 -27.38 17.15
C ASP A 235 1.50 -27.07 15.91
N LEU A 236 0.92 -28.12 15.29
CA LEU A 236 -0.02 -27.94 14.18
C LEU A 236 -1.27 -27.19 14.63
N ALA A 237 -1.82 -27.50 15.81
CA ALA A 237 -2.99 -26.80 16.35
C ALA A 237 -2.68 -25.33 16.68
N VAL A 238 -1.50 -25.04 17.22
CA VAL A 238 -1.05 -23.66 17.47
C VAL A 238 -0.88 -22.90 16.15
N LEU A 239 -0.23 -23.51 15.15
CA LEU A 239 -0.11 -22.90 13.82
C LEU A 239 -1.47 -22.70 13.16
N ASP A 240 -2.39 -23.65 13.28
CA ASP A 240 -3.74 -23.52 12.70
C ASP A 240 -4.50 -22.36 13.35
N ALA A 241 -4.47 -22.24 14.67
CA ALA A 241 -5.09 -21.14 15.39
C ALA A 241 -4.47 -19.77 15.06
N LEU A 242 -3.16 -19.71 14.80
CA LEU A 242 -2.47 -18.47 14.42
C LEU A 242 -2.66 -18.11 12.95
N ASN A 243 -2.75 -19.12 12.07
CA ASN A 243 -2.98 -18.94 10.64
C ASN A 243 -4.45 -18.63 10.34
N TYR A 244 -5.38 -19.12 11.15
CA TYR A 244 -6.81 -18.97 10.95
C TYR A 244 -7.51 -18.54 12.25
N PRO A 245 -7.18 -17.36 12.81
CA PRO A 245 -7.84 -16.83 13.99
C PRO A 245 -9.35 -16.71 13.79
N GLU A 246 -10.09 -16.77 14.90
CA GLU A 246 -11.51 -16.38 14.91
C GLU A 246 -11.61 -14.87 14.63
N ALA A 247 -12.61 -14.47 13.84
CA ALA A 247 -12.81 -13.08 13.45
C ALA A 247 -14.25 -12.64 13.71
N THR A 248 -14.44 -11.34 13.95
CA THR A 248 -15.77 -10.78 14.13
C THR A 248 -16.51 -10.72 12.80
N ALA A 249 -17.84 -10.69 12.84
CA ALA A 249 -18.67 -10.53 11.65
C ALA A 249 -18.34 -9.24 10.86
N ASP A 250 -17.96 -8.14 11.54
CA ASP A 250 -17.59 -6.89 10.84
C ASP A 250 -16.25 -7.02 10.11
N ALA A 251 -15.26 -7.68 10.73
CA ALA A 251 -13.97 -7.94 10.08
C ALA A 251 -14.13 -8.82 8.84
N ILE A 252 -14.91 -9.90 8.94
CA ILE A 252 -15.21 -10.79 7.79
C ILE A 252 -15.98 -10.03 6.70
N ARG A 253 -16.96 -9.20 7.09
CA ARG A 253 -17.73 -8.37 6.15
C ARG A 253 -16.82 -7.44 5.33
N VAL A 254 -15.92 -6.71 6.00
CA VAL A 254 -14.99 -5.78 5.34
C VAL A 254 -14.02 -6.56 4.44
N ALA A 255 -13.45 -7.66 4.93
CA ALA A 255 -12.53 -8.48 4.14
C ALA A 255 -13.19 -9.05 2.87
N ILE A 256 -14.41 -9.59 2.97
CA ILE A 256 -15.14 -10.08 1.79
C ILE A 256 -15.52 -8.91 0.86
N ALA A 257 -15.94 -7.75 1.38
CA ALA A 257 -16.23 -6.59 0.55
C ALA A 257 -15.00 -6.14 -0.26
N ASN A 258 -13.82 -6.10 0.37
CA ASN A 258 -12.55 -5.77 -0.27
C ASN A 258 -12.17 -6.76 -1.39
N LEU A 259 -12.54 -8.05 -1.28
CA LEU A 259 -12.38 -9.02 -2.36
C LEU A 259 -13.21 -8.65 -3.60
N PHE A 260 -14.38 -8.04 -3.42
CA PHE A 260 -15.24 -7.54 -4.50
C PHE A 260 -14.96 -6.08 -4.88
N ARG A 261 -13.82 -5.52 -4.47
CA ARG A 261 -13.42 -4.13 -4.76
C ARG A 261 -14.42 -3.09 -4.21
N ILE A 262 -15.05 -3.43 -3.09
CA ILE A 262 -15.96 -2.58 -2.34
C ILE A 262 -15.25 -2.24 -1.03
N TYR A 263 -14.93 -0.96 -0.82
CA TYR A 263 -14.11 -0.52 0.31
C TYR A 263 -14.97 0.30 1.29
N PRO A 264 -15.55 -0.35 2.33
CA PRO A 264 -16.41 0.34 3.29
C PRO A 264 -15.62 1.40 4.08
N LEU A 265 -16.32 2.41 4.57
CA LEU A 265 -15.74 3.39 5.47
C LEU A 265 -15.23 2.71 6.76
N ASN A 266 -13.97 2.93 7.06
CA ASN A 266 -13.26 2.34 8.20
C ASN A 266 -13.18 3.29 9.39
N ASN A 267 -12.86 2.74 10.57
CA ASN A 267 -12.72 3.53 11.79
C ASN A 267 -11.29 4.09 11.90
N ILE A 268 -10.95 4.96 10.96
CA ILE A 268 -9.66 5.66 10.91
C ILE A 268 -9.81 6.97 11.67
N GLN A 269 -8.92 7.19 12.64
CA GLN A 269 -8.83 8.45 13.38
C GLN A 269 -7.45 9.07 13.16
N VAL A 270 -7.40 10.38 13.28
CA VAL A 270 -6.18 11.18 13.14
C VAL A 270 -6.17 12.20 14.27
N SER A 271 -5.07 12.30 15.01
CA SER A 271 -4.95 13.19 16.16
C SER A 271 -3.60 13.90 16.17
N SER A 272 -3.57 15.10 16.78
CA SER A 272 -2.32 15.80 17.04
C SER A 272 -1.81 15.46 18.44
N ALA A 273 -0.52 15.10 18.54
CA ALA A 273 0.12 14.82 19.82
C ALA A 273 0.34 16.08 20.67
N SER A 274 0.38 17.26 20.04
CA SER A 274 0.63 18.52 20.73
C SER A 274 -0.63 19.38 20.80
N SER A 275 -1.02 19.77 22.01
CA SER A 275 -1.97 20.87 22.23
C SER A 275 -1.38 22.25 21.88
N ALA A 276 -0.13 22.29 21.42
CA ALA A 276 0.53 23.49 20.94
C ALA A 276 0.33 23.59 19.42
N THR A 277 -0.68 24.36 19.01
CA THR A 277 -0.83 24.94 17.67
C THR A 277 0.45 25.66 17.26
N SER A 278 1.41 24.89 16.76
CA SER A 278 2.63 25.40 16.16
C SER A 278 2.25 26.01 14.81
N LEU A 279 2.87 27.13 14.44
CA LEU A 279 2.72 27.75 13.11
C LEU A 279 2.98 26.75 11.97
N LEU A 280 3.74 25.67 12.22
CA LEU A 280 3.95 24.56 11.28
C LEU A 280 2.69 23.71 11.04
N GLU A 281 1.82 23.52 12.03
CA GLU A 281 0.55 22.77 11.84
C GLU A 281 -0.40 23.55 10.92
N THR A 282 -0.44 24.87 11.03
CA THR A 282 -1.21 25.74 10.12
C THR A 282 -0.68 25.69 8.69
N ALA A 283 0.62 25.44 8.50
CA ALA A 283 1.25 25.36 7.18
C ALA A 283 0.91 24.07 6.42
N ARG A 284 0.56 22.98 7.13
CA ARG A 284 0.09 21.72 6.52
C ARG A 284 -1.41 21.56 6.65
N ALA A 285 -2.15 22.50 6.06
CA ALA A 285 -3.60 22.38 5.96
C ALA A 285 -3.96 21.02 5.33
N ASN A 286 -4.82 20.26 6.01
CA ASN A 286 -5.41 18.99 5.57
C ASN A 286 -4.48 17.75 5.57
N TRP A 287 -3.39 17.73 6.34
CA TRP A 287 -2.57 16.51 6.48
C TRP A 287 -3.41 15.33 6.99
N GLN A 288 -4.37 15.60 7.88
CA GLN A 288 -5.30 14.61 8.42
C GLN A 288 -6.07 13.89 7.31
N ASP A 289 -6.60 14.65 6.35
CA ASP A 289 -7.36 14.11 5.23
C ASP A 289 -6.44 13.30 4.31
N GLN A 290 -5.22 13.77 4.06
CA GLN A 290 -4.22 13.05 3.26
C GLN A 290 -3.86 11.71 3.90
N VAL A 291 -3.61 11.67 5.21
CA VAL A 291 -3.32 10.43 5.94
C VAL A 291 -4.48 9.45 5.84
N GLN A 292 -5.72 9.90 6.04
CA GLN A 292 -6.88 9.03 5.88
C GLN A 292 -7.00 8.48 4.46
N LYS A 293 -6.81 9.33 3.44
CA LYS A 293 -6.84 8.89 2.03
C LYS A 293 -5.77 7.83 1.76
N ASN A 294 -4.57 8.00 2.30
CA ASN A 294 -3.49 7.04 2.10
C ASN A 294 -3.66 5.74 2.89
N ALA A 295 -4.25 5.80 4.08
CA ALA A 295 -4.61 4.61 4.83
C ALA A 295 -5.60 3.74 4.03
N ILE A 296 -6.61 4.38 3.42
CA ILE A 296 -7.56 3.71 2.55
C ILE A 296 -6.88 3.14 1.29
N ARG A 297 -5.96 3.90 0.68
CA ARG A 297 -5.16 3.38 -0.45
C ARG A 297 -4.31 2.17 -0.03
N ALA A 298 -3.69 2.19 1.14
CA ALA A 298 -2.91 1.06 1.65
C ALA A 298 -3.77 -0.21 1.79
N GLN A 299 -5.00 -0.07 2.29
CA GLN A 299 -5.96 -1.18 2.34
C GLN A 299 -6.31 -1.69 0.94
N ALA A 300 -6.58 -0.78 -0.01
CA ALA A 300 -6.83 -1.17 -1.39
C ALA A 300 -5.63 -1.88 -2.04
N TYR A 301 -4.41 -1.39 -1.78
CA TYR A 301 -3.18 -2.03 -2.26
C TYR A 301 -3.04 -3.45 -1.71
N MET A 302 -3.27 -3.68 -0.41
CA MET A 302 -3.21 -5.01 0.20
C MET A 302 -4.32 -5.95 -0.28
N ALA A 303 -5.53 -5.43 -0.47
CA ALA A 303 -6.63 -6.19 -1.06
C ALA A 303 -6.27 -6.64 -2.48
N THR A 304 -5.71 -5.74 -3.29
CA THR A 304 -5.22 -6.04 -4.64
C THR A 304 -4.08 -7.06 -4.61
N ALA A 305 -3.10 -6.91 -3.73
CA ALA A 305 -2.02 -7.89 -3.54
C ALA A 305 -2.57 -9.28 -3.21
N THR A 306 -3.55 -9.36 -2.30
CA THR A 306 -4.17 -10.63 -1.87
C THR A 306 -4.97 -11.27 -3.01
N ARG A 307 -5.68 -10.49 -3.85
CA ARG A 307 -6.34 -10.99 -5.07
C ARG A 307 -5.32 -11.44 -6.14
N SER A 308 -4.20 -10.73 -6.28
CA SER A 308 -3.13 -11.06 -7.22
C SER A 308 -2.42 -12.37 -6.84
N ILE A 309 -2.24 -12.63 -5.54
CA ILE A 309 -1.75 -13.94 -5.06
C ILE A 309 -2.75 -15.05 -5.44
N ALA A 310 -4.05 -14.80 -5.25
CA ALA A 310 -5.07 -15.80 -5.55
C ALA A 310 -5.20 -16.15 -7.04
N THR A 311 -4.87 -15.21 -7.91
CA THR A 311 -4.94 -15.38 -9.35
C THR A 311 -3.58 -15.72 -9.99
N ALA A 312 -2.55 -16.00 -9.18
CA ALA A 312 -1.16 -16.21 -9.60
C ALA A 312 -0.55 -15.04 -10.40
N LYS A 313 -1.18 -13.86 -10.36
CA LYS A 313 -0.66 -12.61 -10.98
C LYS A 313 0.51 -12.03 -10.18
N ALA A 314 0.72 -12.47 -8.94
CA ALA A 314 1.77 -11.99 -8.04
C ALA A 314 3.05 -12.85 -8.04
N ASP A 315 3.13 -13.93 -8.83
CA ASP A 315 4.20 -14.94 -8.69
C ASP A 315 5.61 -14.35 -8.89
N ASP A 316 5.80 -13.52 -9.91
CA ASP A 316 7.08 -12.83 -10.15
C ASP A 316 7.47 -11.91 -8.99
N GLU A 317 6.49 -11.23 -8.37
CA GLU A 317 6.77 -10.25 -7.33
C GLU A 317 6.95 -10.92 -5.97
N LEU A 318 6.31 -12.08 -5.76
CA LEU A 318 6.59 -12.96 -4.63
C LEU A 318 8.02 -13.49 -4.72
N ALA A 319 8.46 -13.96 -5.90
CA ALA A 319 9.82 -14.42 -6.10
C ALA A 319 10.84 -13.27 -5.91
N ARG A 320 10.52 -12.06 -6.36
CA ARG A 320 11.38 -10.87 -6.19
C ARG A 320 11.54 -10.48 -4.72
N TRP A 321 10.44 -10.39 -3.99
CA TRP A 321 10.43 -9.82 -2.63
C TRP A 321 10.54 -10.85 -1.52
N PHE A 322 10.32 -12.14 -1.80
CA PHE A 322 10.42 -13.20 -0.79
C PHE A 322 11.26 -14.39 -1.26
N GLY A 323 11.85 -14.32 -2.46
CA GLY A 323 12.77 -15.33 -3.00
C GLY A 323 12.08 -16.58 -3.55
N LYS A 324 10.79 -16.77 -3.28
CA LYS A 324 9.98 -17.92 -3.72
C LYS A 324 8.52 -17.53 -3.90
N ASP A 325 7.82 -18.24 -4.77
CA ASP A 325 6.38 -18.14 -5.07
C ASP A 325 5.61 -19.41 -4.69
N ASP A 326 6.18 -20.22 -3.78
CA ASP A 326 5.60 -21.49 -3.33
C ASP A 326 4.36 -21.30 -2.43
N VAL A 327 3.61 -22.39 -2.21
CA VAL A 327 2.38 -22.38 -1.41
C VAL A 327 2.61 -21.88 0.03
N PRO A 328 3.66 -22.33 0.76
CA PRO A 328 3.99 -21.76 2.08
C PRO A 328 4.20 -20.24 2.06
N THR A 329 4.99 -19.72 1.12
CA THR A 329 5.22 -18.27 0.98
C THR A 329 3.92 -17.53 0.67
N LYS A 330 3.13 -18.00 -0.29
CA LYS A 330 1.81 -17.41 -0.62
C LYS A 330 0.85 -17.39 0.56
N LYS A 331 0.84 -18.45 1.37
CA LYS A 331 0.02 -18.55 2.58
C LYS A 331 0.48 -17.54 3.64
N GLU A 332 1.78 -17.47 3.89
CA GLU A 332 2.33 -16.56 4.91
C GLU A 332 2.16 -15.09 4.51
N VAL A 333 2.37 -14.76 3.23
CA VAL A 333 2.17 -13.40 2.74
C VAL A 333 0.70 -12.99 2.88
N ARG A 334 -0.26 -13.81 2.45
CA ARG A 334 -1.69 -13.52 2.65
C ARG A 334 -2.05 -13.36 4.11
N ARG A 335 -1.51 -14.21 5.01
CA ARG A 335 -1.79 -14.12 6.45
C ARG A 335 -1.41 -12.75 6.99
N LEU A 336 -0.21 -12.28 6.67
CA LEU A 336 0.24 -10.97 7.12
C LEU A 336 -0.61 -9.86 6.51
N LEU A 337 -0.84 -9.87 5.19
CA LEU A 337 -1.57 -8.79 4.53
C LEU A 337 -3.00 -8.64 5.07
N ASN A 338 -3.70 -9.75 5.34
CA ASN A 338 -5.03 -9.71 5.94
C ASN A 338 -5.00 -9.15 7.38
N GLN A 339 -3.96 -9.46 8.16
CA GLN A 339 -3.81 -8.92 9.52
C GLN A 339 -3.50 -7.42 9.51
N VAL A 340 -2.66 -6.96 8.59
CA VAL A 340 -2.36 -5.53 8.41
C VAL A 340 -3.60 -4.79 7.89
N ASP A 341 -4.35 -5.36 6.96
CA ASP A 341 -5.63 -4.78 6.47
C ASP A 341 -6.66 -4.61 7.60
N GLN A 342 -6.84 -5.65 8.42
CA GLN A 342 -7.71 -5.57 9.58
C GLN A 342 -7.24 -4.50 10.57
N LEU A 343 -5.93 -4.41 10.81
CA LEU A 343 -5.35 -3.41 11.69
C LEU A 343 -5.62 -1.99 11.17
N LEU A 344 -5.34 -1.73 9.88
CA LEU A 344 -5.51 -0.42 9.26
C LEU A 344 -6.99 0.00 9.16
N SER A 345 -7.92 -0.93 9.31
CA SER A 345 -9.36 -0.61 9.41
C SER A 345 -9.80 -0.01 10.75
N ASN A 346 -8.95 -0.11 11.79
CA ASN A 346 -9.24 0.35 13.15
C ASN A 346 -7.99 0.95 13.81
N VAL A 347 -7.55 2.10 13.30
CA VAL A 347 -6.28 2.74 13.62
C VAL A 347 -6.47 4.22 13.98
N GLU A 348 -5.62 4.73 14.86
CA GLU A 348 -5.42 6.14 15.12
C GLU A 348 -4.00 6.56 14.72
N TYR A 349 -3.91 7.50 13.78
CA TYR A 349 -2.65 8.12 13.40
C TYR A 349 -2.40 9.37 14.22
N VAL A 350 -1.26 9.40 14.90
CA VAL A 350 -0.82 10.48 15.77
C VAL A 350 0.32 11.22 15.08
N TYR A 351 0.19 12.53 14.89
CA TYR A 351 1.24 13.37 14.29
C TYR A 351 1.37 14.73 15.00
N PRO A 352 2.60 15.23 15.26
CA PRO A 352 3.87 14.52 15.13
C PRO A 352 4.01 13.44 16.20
N GLY A 353 4.66 12.34 15.87
CA GLY A 353 5.10 11.35 16.85
C GLY A 353 6.13 11.94 17.83
N SER A 354 6.09 11.53 19.09
CA SER A 354 6.99 12.06 20.13
C SER A 354 8.45 11.61 19.97
N GLN A 355 8.69 10.54 19.21
CA GLN A 355 10.04 10.01 18.94
C GLN A 355 10.52 10.32 17.51
N CYS A 356 9.89 11.26 16.82
CA CYS A 356 10.28 11.59 15.46
C CYS A 356 11.69 12.19 15.39
N THR A 357 12.44 11.76 14.38
CA THR A 357 13.71 12.37 13.96
C THR A 357 13.55 12.92 12.54
N GLU A 358 14.50 13.71 12.06
CA GLU A 358 14.45 14.36 10.73
C GLU A 358 14.22 13.37 9.58
N ASN A 359 14.77 12.16 9.69
CA ASN A 359 14.72 11.14 8.63
C ASN A 359 13.73 10.01 8.92
N ARG A 360 13.08 10.00 10.08
CA ARG A 360 12.11 8.95 10.43
C ARG A 360 10.79 9.18 9.71
N PHE A 361 10.24 8.17 9.06
CA PHE A 361 8.92 8.22 8.41
C PHE A 361 7.79 8.09 9.44
N ALA A 362 7.81 7.03 10.22
CA ALA A 362 6.85 6.75 11.27
C ALA A 362 7.48 5.80 12.31
N TYR A 363 6.70 5.42 13.32
CA TYR A 363 6.98 4.28 14.18
C TYR A 363 5.67 3.78 14.82
N VAL A 364 5.68 2.54 15.30
CA VAL A 364 4.60 1.97 16.12
C VAL A 364 5.14 1.43 17.44
N ILE A 365 4.26 1.24 18.41
CA ILE A 365 4.54 0.41 19.58
C ILE A 365 3.83 -0.93 19.32
N PRO A 366 4.58 -2.02 19.10
CA PRO A 366 3.98 -3.24 18.55
C PRO A 366 3.09 -3.98 19.56
N SER A 367 3.40 -3.85 20.87
CA SER A 367 2.85 -4.70 21.91
C SER A 367 2.00 -3.99 22.98
N PRO A 368 1.02 -4.70 23.57
CA PRO A 368 0.20 -4.17 24.66
C PRO A 368 1.03 -3.79 25.90
N PRO A 369 0.53 -2.86 26.73
CA PRO A 369 -0.76 -2.17 26.60
C PRO A 369 -0.71 -0.91 25.72
N HIS A 370 0.44 -0.57 25.14
CA HIS A 370 0.67 0.72 24.48
C HIS A 370 0.48 0.69 22.97
N ASN A 371 0.19 -0.47 22.39
CA ASN A 371 -0.07 -0.62 20.96
C ASN A 371 -1.46 -0.15 20.53
N MET A 372 -2.35 0.11 21.49
CA MET A 372 -3.71 0.59 21.26
C MET A 372 -4.07 1.75 22.18
N ASN A 373 -5.00 2.59 21.74
CA ASN A 373 -5.65 3.59 22.59
C ASN A 373 -6.78 2.97 23.45
N GLU A 374 -7.42 3.79 24.28
CA GLU A 374 -8.56 3.38 25.14
C GLU A 374 -9.80 2.90 24.35
N ARG A 375 -9.89 3.26 23.06
CA ARG A 375 -10.95 2.81 22.14
C ARG A 375 -10.63 1.48 21.47
N GLY A 376 -9.47 0.87 21.77
CA GLY A 376 -9.00 -0.35 21.13
C GLY A 376 -8.52 -0.17 19.69
N GLN A 377 -8.16 1.05 19.29
CA GLN A 377 -7.57 1.34 17.97
C GLN A 377 -6.06 1.26 18.06
N TYR A 378 -5.44 0.69 17.02
CA TYR A 378 -3.98 0.62 16.93
C TYR A 378 -3.37 2.02 16.75
N LEU A 379 -2.18 2.23 17.31
CA LEU A 379 -1.53 3.55 17.31
C LEU A 379 -0.36 3.59 16.35
N PHE A 380 -0.42 4.53 15.40
CA PHE A 380 0.67 4.84 14.46
C PHE A 380 1.17 6.25 14.75
N TYR A 381 2.48 6.41 14.91
CA TYR A 381 3.09 7.71 15.15
C TYR A 381 3.81 8.17 13.90
N LEU A 382 3.20 9.11 13.18
CA LEU A 382 3.74 9.63 11.92
C LEU A 382 4.75 10.75 12.19
N CYS A 383 5.74 10.88 11.31
CA CYS A 383 6.80 11.87 11.43
C CYS A 383 6.87 12.79 10.21
N ASP A 384 7.70 13.83 10.30
CA ASP A 384 7.82 14.86 9.26
C ASP A 384 8.20 14.28 7.90
N LYS A 385 9.07 13.27 7.86
CA LYS A 385 9.49 12.65 6.60
C LYS A 385 8.30 12.03 5.87
N TYR A 386 7.41 11.30 6.57
CA TYR A 386 6.19 10.75 5.99
C TYR A 386 5.32 11.84 5.36
N MET A 387 5.20 13.01 6.00
CA MET A 387 4.36 14.09 5.48
C MET A 387 4.94 14.76 4.23
N ASN A 388 6.23 14.58 3.97
CA ASN A 388 6.98 15.27 2.91
C ASN A 388 7.36 14.34 1.73
N VAL A 389 6.88 13.10 1.72
CA VAL A 389 7.08 12.15 0.62
C VAL A 389 5.81 11.98 -0.21
N ASP A 390 5.93 11.30 -1.35
CA ASP A 390 4.79 11.05 -2.22
C ASP A 390 3.80 10.03 -1.61
N SER A 391 2.62 9.92 -2.23
CA SER A 391 1.55 9.05 -1.74
C SER A 391 1.92 7.56 -1.77
N ALA A 392 2.80 7.12 -2.66
CA ALA A 392 3.19 5.72 -2.75
C ALA A 392 4.10 5.36 -1.57
N GLU A 393 5.07 6.21 -1.26
CA GLU A 393 5.95 6.05 -0.08
C GLU A 393 5.16 6.18 1.23
N GLN A 394 4.14 7.04 1.26
CA GLN A 394 3.21 7.10 2.39
C GLN A 394 2.47 5.78 2.57
N VAL A 395 1.96 5.18 1.49
CA VAL A 395 1.31 3.86 1.54
C VAL A 395 2.28 2.76 1.99
N GLU A 396 3.49 2.73 1.44
CA GLU A 396 4.54 1.79 1.84
C GLU A 396 4.85 1.88 3.34
N THR A 397 4.99 3.10 3.86
CA THR A 397 5.20 3.35 5.29
C THR A 397 4.07 2.74 6.12
N LEU A 398 2.81 2.96 5.74
CA LEU A 398 1.67 2.42 6.52
C LEU A 398 1.64 0.89 6.54
N VAL A 399 2.04 0.25 5.45
CA VAL A 399 2.15 -1.22 5.37
C VAL A 399 3.33 -1.73 6.19
N HIS A 400 4.49 -1.07 6.10
CA HIS A 400 5.68 -1.37 6.90
C HIS A 400 5.36 -1.32 8.40
N GLU A 401 4.86 -0.19 8.89
CA GLU A 401 4.53 0.01 10.29
C GLU A 401 3.43 -0.94 10.79
N GLY A 402 2.43 -1.21 9.95
CA GLY A 402 1.39 -2.18 10.26
C GLY A 402 1.90 -3.60 10.44
N SER A 403 3.00 -3.94 9.76
CA SER A 403 3.61 -5.27 9.83
C SER A 403 4.43 -5.51 11.12
N HIS A 404 4.82 -4.46 11.84
CA HIS A 404 5.50 -4.57 13.13
C HIS A 404 4.57 -4.94 14.28
N HIS A 405 3.28 -4.59 14.20
CA HIS A 405 2.35 -4.90 15.28
C HIS A 405 2.30 -6.40 15.58
N ARG A 406 2.07 -6.73 16.86
CA ARG A 406 2.16 -8.09 17.41
C ARG A 406 1.35 -9.17 16.67
N MET A 407 0.34 -8.80 15.88
CA MET A 407 -0.37 -9.80 15.07
C MET A 407 0.48 -10.26 13.88
N SER A 408 1.19 -9.32 13.26
CA SER A 408 1.97 -9.49 12.02
C SER A 408 3.42 -9.97 12.27
N LEU A 409 3.99 -9.62 13.43
CA LEU A 409 5.28 -10.12 13.97
C LEU A 409 6.49 -9.96 13.03
N ARG A 410 6.57 -8.86 12.27
CA ARG A 410 7.76 -8.57 11.46
C ARG A 410 8.73 -7.67 12.20
N ASP A 411 9.98 -7.97 11.97
CA ASP A 411 11.12 -7.28 12.54
C ASP A 411 11.82 -6.53 11.39
N ASP A 412 12.72 -5.62 11.76
CA ASP A 412 13.68 -5.03 10.85
C ASP A 412 14.88 -5.97 10.72
N VAL A 413 14.87 -6.78 9.67
CA VAL A 413 15.77 -7.94 9.59
C VAL A 413 17.15 -7.54 9.07
N CYS A 414 18.21 -8.01 9.73
CA CYS A 414 19.59 -7.80 9.30
C CYS A 414 19.86 -8.47 7.95
N LEU A 415 20.36 -7.70 6.98
CA LEU A 415 20.95 -8.23 5.75
C LEU A 415 22.28 -8.95 6.04
N GLU A 416 23.11 -8.35 6.90
CA GLU A 416 24.40 -8.86 7.35
C GLU A 416 24.64 -8.47 8.82
N GLY A 417 25.35 -9.32 9.58
CA GLY A 417 25.65 -9.07 10.99
C GLY A 417 24.52 -9.44 11.95
N SER A 418 24.68 -9.07 13.22
CA SER A 418 23.70 -9.27 14.30
C SER A 418 23.93 -8.27 15.42
N GLY A 419 22.90 -7.94 16.19
CA GLY A 419 23.02 -7.02 17.33
C GLY A 419 23.45 -5.62 16.88
N SER A 420 24.50 -5.06 17.50
CA SER A 420 25.01 -3.72 17.15
C SER A 420 25.64 -3.63 15.76
N ASP A 421 26.07 -4.75 15.19
CA ASP A 421 26.69 -4.81 13.86
C ASP A 421 25.66 -5.17 12.76
N CYS A 422 24.38 -5.17 13.11
CA CYS A 422 23.28 -5.46 12.19
C CYS A 422 23.16 -4.37 11.13
N ARG A 423 23.45 -4.73 9.88
CA ARG A 423 23.08 -3.91 8.72
C ARG A 423 21.68 -4.31 8.27
N VAL A 424 20.66 -3.60 8.73
CA VAL A 424 19.25 -3.89 8.41
C VAL A 424 19.01 -3.86 6.89
N ALA A 425 18.14 -4.76 6.41
CA ALA A 425 17.74 -4.90 5.02
C ALA A 425 16.68 -3.87 4.60
N TYR A 426 16.98 -2.59 4.78
CA TYR A 426 16.09 -1.52 4.36
C TYR A 426 16.31 -1.11 2.91
N GLY A 427 15.24 -0.70 2.25
CA GLY A 427 15.28 -0.27 0.86
C GLY A 427 15.28 -1.42 -0.13
N ARG A 428 14.90 -1.11 -1.37
CA ARG A 428 14.57 -2.10 -2.40
C ARG A 428 15.72 -3.07 -2.70
N ILE A 429 16.94 -2.55 -2.89
CA ILE A 429 18.12 -3.36 -3.23
C ILE A 429 18.48 -4.34 -2.10
N ALA A 430 18.47 -3.86 -0.85
CA ALA A 430 18.78 -4.68 0.31
C ALA A 430 17.71 -5.77 0.52
N CYS A 431 16.43 -5.41 0.39
CA CYS A 431 15.30 -6.34 0.47
C CYS A 431 15.34 -7.44 -0.60
N GLN A 432 15.65 -7.11 -1.86
CA GLN A 432 15.83 -8.11 -2.93
C GLN A 432 17.04 -9.01 -2.67
N SER A 433 18.14 -8.43 -2.16
CA SER A 433 19.32 -9.19 -1.75
C SER A 433 19.01 -10.15 -0.61
N LEU A 434 18.23 -9.70 0.39
CA LEU A 434 17.75 -10.53 1.49
C LEU A 434 16.87 -11.66 0.95
N ALA A 435 15.89 -11.37 0.09
CA ALA A 435 15.02 -12.36 -0.53
C ALA A 435 15.79 -13.42 -1.33
N ALA A 436 16.81 -13.02 -2.08
CA ALA A 436 17.65 -13.95 -2.85
C ALA A 436 18.57 -14.81 -1.98
N LYS A 437 19.12 -14.25 -0.89
CA LYS A 437 20.08 -14.94 -0.01
C LYS A 437 19.39 -15.80 1.06
N ASP A 438 18.35 -15.26 1.68
CA ASP A 438 17.59 -15.85 2.77
C ASP A 438 16.08 -15.53 2.65
N PRO A 439 15.34 -16.29 1.82
CA PRO A 439 13.89 -16.19 1.70
C PRO A 439 13.12 -16.23 3.02
N LYS A 440 13.64 -16.94 4.04
CA LYS A 440 12.96 -17.03 5.35
C LYS A 440 13.03 -15.71 6.08
N SER A 441 14.21 -15.08 6.08
CA SER A 441 14.41 -13.76 6.66
C SER A 441 13.65 -12.66 5.91
N ALA A 442 13.53 -12.76 4.59
CA ALA A 442 12.71 -11.82 3.81
C ALA A 442 11.22 -11.90 4.19
N LEU A 443 10.70 -13.09 4.51
CA LEU A 443 9.35 -13.24 5.05
C LEU A 443 9.19 -12.66 6.46
N LEU A 444 10.27 -12.35 7.18
CA LEU A 444 10.24 -11.73 8.50
C LEU A 444 10.47 -10.21 8.45
N ASN A 445 10.82 -9.64 7.29
CA ASN A 445 11.22 -8.24 7.14
C ASN A 445 10.05 -7.35 6.71
N ALA A 446 9.78 -6.26 7.45
CA ALA A 446 8.67 -5.33 7.18
C ALA A 446 8.73 -4.70 5.78
N ASP A 447 9.89 -4.20 5.37
CA ASP A 447 10.09 -3.54 4.06
C ASP A 447 9.79 -4.47 2.87
N ASN A 448 10.09 -5.77 2.98
CA ASN A 448 9.78 -6.72 1.91
C ASN A 448 8.26 -6.77 1.64
N PHE A 449 7.41 -6.63 2.66
CA PHE A 449 5.96 -6.55 2.49
C PHE A 449 5.52 -5.21 1.91
N ALA A 450 6.07 -4.11 2.40
CA ALA A 450 5.77 -2.77 1.88
C ALA A 450 6.06 -2.69 0.38
N PHE A 451 7.26 -3.10 -0.05
CA PHE A 451 7.64 -3.11 -1.46
C PHE A 451 6.85 -4.12 -2.29
N PHE A 452 6.55 -5.30 -1.76
CA PHE A 452 5.70 -6.27 -2.44
C PHE A 452 4.32 -5.70 -2.73
N VAL A 453 3.67 -5.11 -1.72
CA VAL A 453 2.34 -4.52 -1.84
C VAL A 453 2.34 -3.36 -2.83
N ASN A 454 3.40 -2.54 -2.87
CA ASN A 454 3.49 -1.47 -3.85
C ASN A 454 3.73 -1.98 -5.29
N ASP A 455 4.58 -2.99 -5.47
CA ASP A 455 5.00 -3.44 -6.80
C ASP A 455 4.02 -4.39 -7.48
N VAL A 456 3.26 -5.15 -6.68
CA VAL A 456 2.24 -6.10 -7.18
C VAL A 456 1.00 -5.41 -7.72
N GLN A 457 0.87 -4.09 -7.52
CA GLN A 457 -0.22 -3.34 -8.11
C GLN A 457 -0.22 -3.54 -9.63
N PRO A 458 -1.42 -3.71 -10.25
CA PRO A 458 -1.53 -3.86 -11.68
C PRO A 458 -0.76 -2.74 -12.34
N ASN A 459 0.24 -3.09 -13.16
CA ASN A 459 0.85 -2.09 -14.03
C ASN A 459 -0.32 -1.50 -14.81
N PRO A 460 -0.62 -0.19 -14.67
CA PRO A 460 -1.76 0.41 -15.34
C PRO A 460 -1.53 0.03 -16.78
N GLN A 461 -2.45 -0.74 -17.37
CA GLN A 461 -2.22 -1.27 -18.71
C GLN A 461 -2.12 -0.06 -19.61
N LEU A 462 -0.90 0.42 -19.82
CA LEU A 462 -0.60 1.49 -20.73
C LEU A 462 -1.20 0.99 -22.03
N PRO A 463 -2.11 1.77 -22.65
CA PRO A 463 -2.90 1.30 -23.76
C PRO A 463 -1.96 0.63 -24.76
N LYS A 464 -2.22 -0.61 -25.18
CA LYS A 464 -1.25 -1.28 -26.04
C LYS A 464 -1.13 -0.51 -27.36
N CYS A 465 0.08 -0.14 -27.77
CA CYS A 465 0.19 0.48 -29.09
C CYS A 465 -0.22 -0.56 -30.14
N PRO A 466 -0.96 -0.18 -31.19
CA PRO A 466 -1.34 -1.13 -32.23
C PRO A 466 -0.11 -1.75 -32.90
N THR A 467 -0.18 -3.03 -33.24
CA THR A 467 0.86 -3.72 -34.01
C THR A 467 0.55 -3.62 -35.50
N THR A 468 1.38 -2.90 -36.27
CA THR A 468 1.37 -2.76 -37.74
C THR A 468 0.10 -2.15 -38.38
N LYS A 469 0.28 -1.24 -39.37
CA LYS A 469 -0.75 -0.55 -40.19
C LYS A 469 -1.76 0.33 -39.46
N ARG A 470 -1.84 0.28 -38.14
CA ARG A 470 -2.60 1.20 -37.30
C ARG A 470 -1.65 1.83 -36.28
N CYS A 471 -1.96 3.03 -35.84
CA CYS A 471 -1.24 3.74 -34.80
C CYS A 471 -2.24 4.50 -33.95
N THR A 472 -1.90 4.75 -32.68
CA THR A 472 -2.71 5.53 -31.73
C THR A 472 -2.14 6.93 -31.59
N ALA A 473 -2.99 7.93 -31.33
CA ALA A 473 -2.52 9.27 -30.98
C ALA A 473 -1.96 9.34 -29.55
N ASP A 474 -2.20 8.30 -28.74
CA ASP A 474 -1.76 8.23 -27.35
C ASP A 474 -0.26 7.93 -27.24
N PRO A 475 0.57 8.89 -26.77
CA PRO A 475 2.01 8.69 -26.61
C PRO A 475 2.35 7.77 -25.45
N THR A 476 1.41 7.50 -24.53
CA THR A 476 1.63 6.68 -23.34
C THR A 476 1.51 5.19 -23.65
N CYS A 477 1.13 4.83 -24.87
CA CYS A 477 0.88 3.44 -25.22
C CYS A 477 2.13 2.54 -25.02
N ALA A 478 1.96 1.34 -24.47
CA ALA A 478 3.07 0.41 -24.25
C ALA A 478 3.13 -0.69 -25.32
N CYS A 479 4.33 -1.23 -25.51
CA CYS A 479 4.57 -2.35 -26.41
C CYS A 479 4.85 -3.64 -25.65
N ASP A 480 4.34 -4.75 -26.17
CA ASP A 480 4.62 -6.07 -25.63
C ASP A 480 6.14 -6.35 -25.63
N LYS A 481 6.58 -7.21 -24.71
CA LYS A 481 8.00 -7.57 -24.53
C LYS A 481 8.65 -7.94 -25.86
N GLY A 482 9.73 -7.23 -26.22
CA GLY A 482 10.47 -7.43 -27.47
C GLY A 482 10.00 -6.57 -28.65
N LEU A 483 8.99 -5.72 -28.46
CA LEU A 483 8.59 -4.66 -29.39
C LEU A 483 8.96 -3.29 -28.82
N TYR A 484 9.19 -2.33 -29.71
CA TYR A 484 9.52 -0.95 -29.37
C TYR A 484 8.43 -0.01 -29.87
N GLN A 485 8.10 0.99 -29.06
CA GLN A 485 7.21 2.06 -29.49
C GLN A 485 7.92 2.85 -30.60
N LYS A 486 7.21 3.03 -31.72
CA LYS A 486 7.68 3.74 -32.91
C LYS A 486 6.74 4.89 -33.20
N GLU A 487 7.31 6.09 -33.23
CA GLU A 487 6.64 7.27 -33.77
C GLU A 487 6.46 7.12 -35.29
N VAL A 488 5.25 7.35 -35.77
CA VAL A 488 4.86 7.30 -37.17
C VAL A 488 4.22 8.63 -37.53
N LYS A 489 4.72 9.27 -38.59
CA LYS A 489 4.05 10.41 -39.21
C LYS A 489 3.05 9.89 -40.23
N THR A 490 1.79 10.24 -40.04
CA THR A 490 0.71 9.93 -41.00
C THR A 490 0.85 10.76 -42.27
N THR A 491 0.09 10.43 -43.32
CA THR A 491 0.04 11.20 -44.57
C THR A 491 -0.44 12.64 -44.37
N THR A 492 -1.17 12.91 -43.28
CA THR A 492 -1.62 14.25 -42.88
C THR A 492 -0.57 15.05 -42.11
N GLY A 493 0.58 14.44 -41.78
CA GLY A 493 1.62 15.03 -40.94
C GLY A 493 1.40 14.85 -39.43
N ALA A 494 0.23 14.35 -39.01
CA ALA A 494 -0.02 14.01 -37.60
C ALA A 494 0.91 12.89 -37.11
N VAL A 495 1.33 12.98 -35.85
CA VAL A 495 2.17 11.99 -35.17
C VAL A 495 1.28 10.97 -34.48
N CYS A 496 1.63 9.70 -34.59
CA CYS A 496 0.99 8.60 -33.89
C CYS A 496 2.00 7.51 -33.51
N TYR A 497 1.61 6.60 -32.64
CA TYR A 497 2.49 5.60 -32.03
C TYR A 497 2.01 4.19 -32.38
N GLN A 498 2.94 3.30 -32.73
CA GLN A 498 2.68 1.88 -32.98
C GLN A 498 3.82 1.03 -32.44
N CYS A 499 3.58 -0.27 -32.23
CA CYS A 499 4.67 -1.19 -31.89
C CYS A 499 5.37 -1.71 -33.14
N SER A 500 6.70 -1.71 -33.13
CA SER A 500 7.54 -2.30 -34.17
C SER A 500 8.62 -3.20 -33.58
N LYS A 501 9.02 -4.24 -34.33
CA LYS A 501 10.24 -5.02 -34.03
C LYS A 501 11.51 -4.23 -34.38
N ASP A 502 11.38 -3.22 -35.24
CA ASP A 502 12.49 -2.32 -35.55
C ASP A 502 12.84 -1.58 -34.27
N LYS A 503 14.05 -1.81 -33.76
CA LYS A 503 14.63 -0.92 -32.75
C LYS A 503 14.56 0.51 -33.31
N PRO A 504 14.20 1.52 -32.49
CA PRO A 504 14.20 2.90 -32.94
C PRO A 504 15.55 3.17 -33.58
N VAL A 505 15.54 3.53 -34.87
CA VAL A 505 16.75 3.87 -35.60
C VAL A 505 17.28 5.11 -34.91
N SER A 506 18.31 4.95 -34.07
CA SER A 506 19.02 6.08 -33.50
C SER A 506 19.59 6.85 -34.68
N ASN A 507 18.93 7.94 -35.08
CA ASN A 507 19.28 8.69 -36.27
C ASN A 507 20.79 8.98 -36.27
N GLY A 508 21.48 8.46 -37.28
CA GLY A 508 22.92 8.49 -37.40
C GLY A 508 23.46 9.92 -37.31
N LYS A 509 24.33 10.14 -36.31
CA LYS A 509 25.48 11.06 -36.28
C LYS A 509 25.40 12.27 -37.24
N LYS A 510 24.69 13.31 -36.83
CA LYS A 510 25.33 14.65 -36.81
C LYS A 510 25.88 14.81 -35.41
N LYS A 511 27.12 15.30 -35.27
CA LYS A 511 27.71 15.69 -33.97
C LYS A 511 26.89 16.84 -33.38
N LYS A 512 25.72 16.52 -32.84
CA LYS A 512 25.01 17.31 -31.85
C LYS A 512 25.49 16.81 -30.49
N LYS A 513 25.73 17.73 -29.56
CA LYS A 513 25.92 17.42 -28.13
C LYS A 513 24.87 16.38 -27.73
N ARG A 514 25.31 15.31 -27.07
CA ARG A 514 24.46 14.18 -26.68
C ARG A 514 23.58 14.60 -25.50
N VAL A 515 22.47 15.26 -25.79
CA VAL A 515 21.42 15.47 -24.78
C VAL A 515 20.95 14.09 -24.28
N SER A 516 20.83 13.94 -22.96
CA SER A 516 20.31 12.73 -22.28
C SER A 516 18.91 12.36 -22.80
N ALA A 517 18.50 11.10 -22.62
CA ALA A 517 17.21 10.57 -23.08
C ALA A 517 16.01 11.38 -22.56
N ASP A 518 16.17 12.05 -21.42
CA ASP A 518 15.12 12.82 -20.75
C ASP A 518 15.13 14.31 -21.13
N GLY A 519 15.97 14.73 -22.07
CA GLY A 519 16.06 16.13 -22.53
C GLY A 519 16.62 17.13 -21.51
N LEU A 520 16.88 16.69 -20.27
CA LEU A 520 17.16 17.55 -19.13
C LEU A 520 18.63 18.00 -19.03
N CYS A 521 19.56 17.26 -19.65
CA CYS A 521 21.01 17.46 -19.52
C CYS A 521 21.78 17.26 -20.83
N ASP A 522 22.86 18.03 -21.04
CA ASP A 522 23.81 17.89 -22.16
C ASP A 522 24.68 16.62 -22.09
N THR A 523 24.84 16.01 -20.91
CA THR A 523 25.48 14.71 -20.66
C THR A 523 25.29 14.33 -19.17
N THR A 524 25.28 13.04 -18.86
CA THR A 524 25.37 12.51 -17.48
C THR A 524 26.75 11.90 -17.18
N ASN A 525 27.62 11.73 -18.17
CA ASN A 525 28.95 11.18 -17.96
C ASN A 525 29.92 12.26 -17.45
N THR A 526 30.54 12.03 -16.30
CA THR A 526 31.48 12.98 -15.66
C THR A 526 32.90 12.93 -16.24
N GLY A 527 33.17 12.04 -17.19
CA GLY A 527 34.51 11.73 -17.69
C GLY A 527 35.35 10.86 -16.74
N GLY A 528 34.78 10.39 -15.63
CA GLY A 528 35.45 9.46 -14.70
C GLY A 528 35.38 8.00 -15.18
N THR A 529 36.34 7.18 -14.75
CA THR A 529 36.33 5.72 -14.96
C THR A 529 36.17 5.01 -13.62
N CYS A 530 35.42 3.93 -13.62
CA CYS A 530 35.22 3.07 -12.46
C CYS A 530 35.62 1.60 -12.74
N LYS A 531 36.52 1.38 -13.71
CA LYS A 531 36.96 0.03 -14.10
C LYS A 531 37.81 -0.70 -13.05
N LEU A 532 38.50 0.04 -12.20
CA LEU A 532 39.39 -0.51 -11.18
C LEU A 532 39.06 -0.01 -9.76
N PHE A 533 38.39 1.14 -9.66
CA PHE A 533 38.05 1.80 -8.40
C PHE A 533 36.64 2.39 -8.51
N LEU A 534 36.00 2.69 -7.39
CA LEU A 534 34.74 3.43 -7.37
C LEU A 534 34.91 4.84 -7.95
N CYS A 535 33.80 5.44 -8.38
CA CYS A 535 33.80 6.82 -8.84
C CYS A 535 34.30 7.77 -7.74
N SER A 536 35.15 8.74 -8.13
CA SER A 536 35.69 9.71 -7.18
C SER A 536 34.57 10.50 -6.53
N ARG A 537 34.52 10.54 -5.20
CA ARG A 537 33.55 11.33 -4.41
C ARG A 537 33.56 12.81 -4.78
N THR A 538 34.68 13.32 -5.30
CA THR A 538 34.77 14.71 -5.76
C THR A 538 33.79 15.02 -6.88
N ARG A 539 33.32 14.04 -7.64
CA ARG A 539 32.46 14.22 -8.83
C ARG A 539 30.97 14.39 -8.48
N GLY A 540 30.62 14.38 -7.20
CA GLY A 540 29.23 14.40 -6.75
C GLY A 540 28.57 13.02 -6.83
N PRO A 541 27.23 12.96 -6.74
CA PRO A 541 26.47 11.71 -6.75
C PRO A 541 26.60 11.02 -8.11
N THR A 542 27.42 9.97 -8.15
CA THR A 542 27.75 9.23 -9.37
C THR A 542 27.56 7.74 -9.16
N SER A 543 27.05 7.07 -10.19
CA SER A 543 26.94 5.63 -10.31
C SER A 543 27.95 5.11 -11.35
N CYS A 544 28.40 3.86 -11.18
CA CYS A 544 29.31 3.23 -12.12
C CYS A 544 28.53 2.46 -13.19
N SER A 545 28.51 2.95 -14.43
CA SER A 545 27.80 2.30 -15.54
C SER A 545 28.75 2.10 -16.73
N GLY A 546 28.91 0.85 -17.17
CA GLY A 546 29.80 0.51 -18.29
C GLY A 546 31.28 0.86 -18.05
N GLY A 547 31.72 0.90 -16.79
CA GLY A 547 33.06 1.34 -16.40
C GLY A 547 33.27 2.85 -16.47
N GLN A 548 32.21 3.64 -16.61
CA GLN A 548 32.22 5.09 -16.61
C GLN A 548 31.44 5.63 -15.40
N CYS A 549 31.90 6.75 -14.87
CA CYS A 549 31.17 7.48 -13.84
C CYS A 549 30.09 8.33 -14.49
N VAL A 550 28.85 8.01 -14.17
CA VAL A 550 27.66 8.73 -14.65
C VAL A 550 26.95 9.35 -13.46
N CYS A 551 26.37 10.52 -13.63
CA CYS A 551 25.55 11.17 -12.62
C CYS A 551 24.30 10.37 -12.34
N ASN A 552 23.89 10.37 -11.08
CA ASN A 552 22.60 9.81 -10.67
C ASN A 552 21.45 10.53 -11.39
N ALA A 553 20.28 9.89 -11.43
CA ALA A 553 19.10 10.42 -12.10
C ALA A 553 18.75 11.82 -11.59
N GLY A 554 18.29 12.69 -12.49
CA GLY A 554 17.98 14.09 -12.15
C GLY A 554 19.21 14.99 -11.95
N LEU A 555 20.45 14.52 -12.20
CA LEU A 555 21.66 15.34 -12.19
C LEU A 555 22.35 15.33 -13.57
N CYS A 556 22.93 16.47 -13.94
CA CYS A 556 23.70 16.68 -15.14
C CYS A 556 25.20 16.69 -14.85
N ALA A 557 26.00 16.08 -15.73
CA ALA A 557 27.45 16.19 -15.67
C ALA A 557 27.89 17.52 -16.31
N GLU A 558 28.42 18.43 -15.50
CA GLU A 558 29.01 19.69 -15.94
C GLU A 558 30.41 19.83 -15.32
N ASP A 559 31.42 20.05 -16.17
CA ASP A 559 32.85 20.07 -15.82
C ASP A 559 33.36 18.86 -15.01
N GLY A 560 32.71 17.70 -15.20
CA GLY A 560 33.07 16.45 -14.56
C GLY A 560 32.49 16.27 -13.16
N TYR A 561 31.51 17.09 -12.78
CA TYR A 561 30.74 17.03 -11.55
C TYR A 561 29.25 16.86 -11.85
N CYS A 562 28.53 16.19 -10.96
CA CYS A 562 27.09 16.04 -11.04
C CYS A 562 26.38 17.19 -10.33
N MET A 563 25.52 17.89 -11.07
CA MET A 563 24.80 19.07 -10.60
C MET A 563 23.32 18.99 -11.00
N PRO A 564 22.39 19.60 -10.25
CA PRO A 564 21.01 19.72 -10.68
C PRO A 564 20.91 20.41 -12.05
N PRO A 565 19.93 20.05 -12.89
CA PRO A 565 19.71 20.69 -14.16
C PRO A 565 19.44 22.19 -13.95
N ARG A 566 20.04 23.04 -14.79
CA ARG A 566 19.72 24.47 -14.77
C ARG A 566 18.23 24.64 -15.06
N ALA A 567 17.51 25.19 -14.09
CA ALA A 567 16.13 25.60 -14.27
C ALA A 567 16.08 26.69 -15.36
N GLY A 568 15.71 26.30 -16.58
CA GLY A 568 15.26 27.20 -17.63
C GLY A 568 16.34 27.82 -18.53
N VAL A 569 16.44 27.32 -19.77
CA VAL A 569 16.68 28.17 -20.94
C VAL A 569 15.31 28.53 -21.53
N LEU A 570 14.50 29.26 -20.77
CA LEU A 570 13.40 30.07 -21.29
C LEU A 570 13.28 31.31 -20.39
N GLY A 571 13.83 32.42 -20.87
CA GLY A 571 13.67 33.72 -20.25
C GLY A 571 14.94 34.24 -19.60
N SER A 572 15.66 35.09 -20.34
CA SER A 572 16.56 36.09 -19.78
C SER A 572 15.75 37.02 -18.85
N GLY A 573 15.63 36.61 -17.58
CA GLY A 573 15.29 37.49 -16.47
C GLY A 573 16.49 38.34 -16.07
N PRO A 574 16.27 39.50 -15.43
CA PRO A 574 17.33 40.43 -15.07
C PRO A 574 18.33 39.79 -14.11
N ASP A 575 19.61 40.08 -14.38
CA ASP A 575 20.78 39.84 -13.55
C ASP A 575 20.45 39.91 -12.04
N PRO A 576 20.50 38.80 -11.29
CA PRO A 576 20.33 38.81 -9.85
C PRO A 576 21.66 39.23 -9.22
N SER A 577 22.07 40.48 -9.45
CA SER A 577 22.70 41.25 -8.39
C SER A 577 21.61 41.60 -7.37
N GLN A 578 21.03 40.58 -6.72
CA GLN A 578 20.16 40.78 -5.58
C GLN A 578 21.05 41.25 -4.44
N GLU A 579 20.94 42.55 -4.16
CA GLU A 579 21.33 43.17 -2.90
C GLU A 579 20.78 42.31 -1.74
N GLY A 580 21.65 41.61 -1.01
CA GLY A 580 21.20 40.96 0.21
C GLY A 580 22.15 39.98 0.87
N CYS A 581 23.01 39.25 0.14
CA CYS A 581 23.91 38.30 0.79
C CYS A 581 25.33 38.34 0.23
N ASP A 582 26.30 38.21 1.14
CA ASP A 582 27.70 38.09 0.78
C ASP A 582 27.91 36.72 0.14
N VAL A 583 28.52 36.66 -1.04
CA VAL A 583 28.89 35.40 -1.70
C VAL A 583 30.36 35.06 -1.48
N ASN A 584 31.15 35.96 -0.91
CA ASN A 584 32.55 35.72 -0.66
C ASN A 584 32.76 34.95 0.64
N THR A 585 33.34 33.76 0.55
CA THR A 585 33.64 32.95 1.75
C THR A 585 34.85 33.46 2.54
N GLY A 586 35.60 34.43 2.00
CA GLY A 586 36.91 34.85 2.53
C GLY A 586 38.03 33.84 2.25
N GLY A 587 37.76 32.74 1.55
CA GLY A 587 38.77 31.77 1.12
C GLY A 587 39.57 32.25 -0.10
N SER A 588 40.85 31.85 -0.19
CA SER A 588 41.69 32.08 -1.36
C SER A 588 41.88 30.79 -2.13
N CYS A 589 41.82 30.88 -3.46
CA CYS A 589 42.09 29.78 -4.38
C CYS A 589 43.25 30.08 -5.35
N LYS A 590 44.14 31.01 -4.99
CA LYS A 590 45.28 31.40 -5.83
C LYS A 590 46.29 30.28 -6.10
N PHE A 591 46.44 29.35 -5.16
CA PHE A 591 47.44 28.28 -5.24
C PHE A 591 46.84 26.88 -5.07
N LEU A 592 45.67 26.79 -4.46
CA LEU A 592 44.96 25.55 -4.13
C LEU A 592 43.48 25.75 -4.42
N TRP A 593 42.75 24.67 -4.63
CA TRP A 593 41.29 24.69 -4.82
C TRP A 593 40.60 25.22 -3.56
N CYS A 594 39.37 25.75 -3.70
CA CYS A 594 38.57 26.13 -2.55
C CYS A 594 38.36 24.94 -1.61
N TRP A 595 38.54 25.18 -0.31
CA TRP A 595 38.43 24.14 0.70
C TRP A 595 36.99 23.63 0.78
N HIS A 596 36.80 22.32 0.66
CA HIS A 596 35.48 21.68 0.59
C HIS A 596 34.59 21.95 1.81
N GLY A 597 35.17 22.24 2.98
CA GLY A 597 34.42 22.62 4.18
C GLY A 597 33.61 23.91 4.03
N ARG A 598 33.91 24.74 3.02
CA ARG A 598 33.22 26.01 2.74
C ARG A 598 31.90 25.83 1.97
N GLY A 599 31.47 24.60 1.72
CA GLY A 599 30.28 24.33 0.91
C GLY A 599 30.50 24.58 -0.59
N PRO A 600 29.42 24.73 -1.37
CA PRO A 600 29.49 24.86 -2.83
C PRO A 600 30.08 26.20 -3.27
N THR A 601 31.39 26.19 -3.53
CA THR A 601 32.16 27.35 -3.98
C THR A 601 32.64 27.22 -5.44
N VAL A 602 32.98 28.35 -6.03
CA VAL A 602 33.71 28.53 -7.29
C VAL A 602 34.91 29.43 -7.05
N CYS A 603 36.03 29.12 -7.68
CA CYS A 603 37.22 29.98 -7.64
C CYS A 603 37.06 31.10 -8.68
N LYS A 604 36.84 32.33 -8.24
CA LYS A 604 36.72 33.52 -9.11
C LYS A 604 37.73 34.56 -8.65
N ASP A 605 38.62 34.97 -9.56
CA ASP A 605 39.67 35.96 -9.31
C ASP A 605 40.58 35.65 -8.11
N GLY A 606 40.85 34.35 -7.88
CA GLY A 606 41.66 33.87 -6.77
C GLY A 606 40.95 33.86 -5.41
N GLN A 607 39.64 34.09 -5.39
CA GLN A 607 38.78 34.03 -4.21
C GLN A 607 37.73 32.92 -4.33
N CYS A 608 37.34 32.37 -3.19
CA CYS A 608 36.30 31.35 -3.09
C CYS A 608 34.94 31.99 -2.92
N ILE A 609 34.14 31.96 -3.98
CA ILE A 609 32.82 32.59 -4.05
C ILE A 609 31.75 31.49 -4.01
N CYS A 610 30.66 31.69 -3.28
CA CYS A 610 29.51 30.80 -3.27
C CYS A 610 28.88 30.71 -4.64
N ARG A 611 28.39 29.51 -4.99
CA ARG A 611 27.66 29.29 -6.23
C ARG A 611 26.29 29.97 -6.18
N GLU A 612 25.71 30.22 -7.35
CA GLU A 612 24.37 30.80 -7.48
C GLU A 612 23.34 30.02 -6.65
N GLY A 613 22.48 30.74 -5.92
CA GLY A 613 21.53 30.18 -4.95
C GLY A 613 22.11 29.91 -3.55
N TYR A 614 23.37 30.26 -3.29
CA TYR A 614 24.02 30.14 -1.99
C TYR A 614 24.62 31.46 -1.51
N CYS A 615 24.54 31.67 -0.20
CA CYS A 615 25.09 32.81 0.51
C CYS A 615 26.20 32.37 1.47
N SER A 616 27.24 33.17 1.60
CA SER A 616 28.32 32.99 2.57
C SER A 616 27.84 33.42 3.95
N GLU A 617 27.69 32.44 4.85
CA GLU A 617 27.49 32.64 6.27
C GLU A 617 28.68 32.03 7.01
N ASP A 618 29.42 32.84 7.77
CA ASP A 618 30.62 32.44 8.50
C ASP A 618 31.68 31.73 7.64
N GLY A 619 31.80 32.15 6.38
CA GLY A 619 32.76 31.60 5.43
C GLY A 619 32.36 30.25 4.81
N ASN A 620 31.11 29.81 5.02
CA ASN A 620 30.52 28.63 4.41
C ASN A 620 29.29 29.00 3.57
N CYS A 621 29.15 28.39 2.41
CA CYS A 621 28.03 28.61 1.51
C CYS A 621 26.82 27.81 1.96
N LYS A 622 25.73 28.50 2.33
CA LYS A 622 24.43 27.91 2.68
C LYS A 622 23.38 28.26 1.64
N PRO A 623 22.39 27.39 1.39
CA PRO A 623 21.29 27.69 0.46
C PRO A 623 20.56 28.96 0.92
N GLN A 624 20.24 29.83 -0.02
CA GLN A 624 19.37 30.97 0.26
C GLN A 624 17.96 30.42 0.51
N LEU A 625 17.46 30.54 1.76
CA LEU A 625 16.07 30.21 2.07
C LEU A 625 15.18 31.16 1.26
N ALA A 626 14.38 30.59 0.36
CA ALA A 626 13.43 31.31 -0.49
C ALA A 626 12.24 31.85 0.30
#